data_AF-A0A0E2Z5A7-F1
#
_entry.id   AF-A0A0E2Z5A7-F1
#
_cell.length_a   1.000
_cell.length_b   1.000
_cell.length_c   1.000
_cell.angle_alpha   90.00
_cell.angle_beta   90.00
_cell.angle_gamma   90.00
#
_symmetry.space_group_name_H-M   'P 1'
#
loop_
_entity.id
_entity.type
_entity.pdbx_description
1 polymer ?
#
loop_
_entity_poly.entity_id
_entity_poly.type
_entity_poly.pdbx_seq_one_letter_code
_entity_poly.pdbx_strand_id
1 'polypeptide(L)'
;MHDVVQDYYGKQLQSSADLKTTACCDASAMPDWLKPLLARIHPEIQFRYYGCGLICPPLLKGCRVLDLGCGSGRDVYALAQLVGPEGKVVGVDMTDEQLAVAQSHQGWHTESFGFDNVSFIKGYIEKLDELDLEPGSFDVIVSNCVVNLSPDKAAVLDGVHRLLKPGGELYFSDVYSDRRVPDAVRNNSVLYGECLGGALYWNDFLRLANAAGFADPRLVEDRSLEVTDRNLAQQTGNLQFFSATYRLFKLDGLESACEDYGQAVIYQGTIPHSPHQFVLDKHHAIAAGRVFPVCGNTWRMLHETRFAGHFQFIGDFKRHFGLFEGCGSVMPFDTVAGTTEAIPCC
;
A
#
# COMPACT_ATOMS: atom_id res chain seq x y z
N MET A 1 -23.37 -2.91 5.57
CA MET A 1 -22.18 -2.85 4.69
C MET A 1 -21.17 -3.90 5.12
N HIS A 2 -20.80 -3.97 6.41
CA HIS A 2 -20.03 -5.10 6.97
C HIS A 2 -20.59 -6.45 6.58
N ASP A 3 -21.89 -6.71 6.78
CA ASP A 3 -22.50 -7.99 6.41
C ASP A 3 -22.32 -8.35 4.93
N VAL A 4 -22.34 -7.35 4.02
CA VAL A 4 -22.14 -7.57 2.59
C VAL A 4 -20.71 -7.97 2.30
N VAL A 5 -19.73 -7.31 2.92
CA VAL A 5 -18.31 -7.61 2.74
C VAL A 5 -17.95 -8.95 3.38
N GLN A 6 -18.43 -9.20 4.61
CA GLN A 6 -18.22 -10.47 5.31
C GLN A 6 -18.84 -11.65 4.56
N ASP A 7 -20.06 -11.51 4.03
CA ASP A 7 -20.68 -12.59 3.25
C ASP A 7 -19.95 -12.81 1.92
N TYR A 8 -19.55 -11.73 1.23
CA TYR A 8 -18.82 -11.82 -0.03
C TYR A 8 -17.46 -12.51 0.14
N TYR A 9 -16.59 -12.03 1.04
CA TYR A 9 -15.24 -12.58 1.24
C TYR A 9 -15.18 -13.82 2.14
N GLY A 10 -16.19 -14.03 3.00
CA GLY A 10 -16.27 -15.17 3.90
C GLY A 10 -16.97 -16.39 3.30
N LYS A 11 -17.91 -16.20 2.36
CA LYS A 11 -18.75 -17.30 1.85
C LYS A 11 -18.87 -17.35 0.33
N GLN A 12 -19.04 -16.22 -0.35
CA GLN A 12 -19.33 -16.23 -1.79
C GLN A 12 -18.08 -16.44 -2.64
N LEU A 13 -16.97 -15.78 -2.29
CA LEU A 13 -15.71 -15.86 -3.01
C LEU A 13 -14.96 -17.13 -2.60
N GLN A 14 -14.75 -18.05 -3.54
CA GLN A 14 -14.04 -19.32 -3.27
C GLN A 14 -12.64 -19.33 -3.88
N SER A 15 -12.44 -18.60 -4.99
CA SER A 15 -11.13 -18.43 -5.64
C SER A 15 -10.99 -17.08 -6.33
N SER A 16 -9.76 -16.68 -6.67
CA SER A 16 -9.49 -15.47 -7.46
C SER A 16 -10.08 -15.52 -8.89
N ALA A 17 -10.47 -16.70 -9.38
CA ALA A 17 -11.14 -16.87 -10.67
C ALA A 17 -12.62 -16.42 -10.65
N ASP A 18 -13.20 -16.21 -9.47
CA ASP A 18 -14.58 -15.75 -9.31
C ASP A 18 -14.72 -14.22 -9.46
N LEU A 19 -13.60 -13.50 -9.57
CA LEU A 19 -13.55 -12.04 -9.70
C LEU A 19 -13.98 -11.58 -11.09
N LYS A 20 -14.75 -10.48 -11.12
CA LYS A 20 -15.34 -9.90 -12.34
C LYS A 20 -14.55 -8.72 -12.90
N THR A 21 -13.35 -8.50 -12.39
CA THR A 21 -12.48 -7.39 -12.72
C THR A 21 -11.04 -7.86 -12.87
N THR A 22 -10.21 -7.01 -13.46
CA THR A 22 -8.74 -7.21 -13.51
C THR A 22 -8.03 -6.70 -12.24
N ALA A 23 -8.79 -6.42 -11.16
CA ALA A 23 -8.27 -5.90 -9.91
C ALA A 23 -7.25 -6.84 -9.27
N CYS A 24 -7.49 -8.16 -9.32
CA CYS A 24 -6.47 -9.14 -8.96
C CYS A 24 -5.42 -9.27 -10.06
N CYS A 25 -4.17 -8.98 -9.68
CA CYS A 25 -3.04 -8.92 -10.59
C CYS A 25 -2.74 -10.26 -11.28
N ASP A 26 -2.14 -10.13 -12.46
CA ASP A 26 -1.48 -11.21 -13.19
C ASP A 26 -0.27 -11.70 -12.37
N ALA A 27 -0.22 -13.00 -12.09
CA ALA A 27 0.88 -13.64 -11.36
C ALA A 27 2.24 -13.47 -12.05
N SER A 28 2.27 -13.05 -13.33
CA SER A 28 3.47 -12.81 -14.12
C SER A 28 4.30 -11.60 -13.67
N ALA A 29 3.72 -10.64 -12.94
CA ALA A 29 4.39 -9.40 -12.51
C ALA A 29 5.20 -9.52 -11.20
N MET A 30 5.23 -10.69 -10.57
CA MET A 30 5.82 -10.86 -9.25
C MET A 30 7.35 -10.96 -9.30
N PRO A 31 8.10 -10.19 -8.47
CA PRO A 31 9.55 -10.26 -8.43
C PRO A 31 10.06 -11.67 -8.10
N ASP A 32 11.10 -12.12 -8.80
CA ASP A 32 11.65 -13.49 -8.64
C ASP A 32 12.10 -13.80 -7.22
N TRP A 33 12.65 -12.81 -6.51
CA TRP A 33 13.13 -12.97 -5.14
C TRP A 33 11.99 -13.25 -4.14
N LEU A 34 10.76 -12.92 -4.50
CA LEU A 34 9.59 -13.11 -3.66
C LEU A 34 8.98 -14.52 -3.79
N LYS A 35 9.14 -15.15 -4.96
CA LYS A 35 8.59 -16.49 -5.25
C LYS A 35 9.00 -17.56 -4.22
N PRO A 36 10.27 -17.63 -3.77
CA PRO A 36 10.67 -18.58 -2.73
C PRO A 36 9.97 -18.34 -1.37
N LEU A 37 9.66 -17.09 -1.03
CA LEU A 37 8.97 -16.77 0.23
C LEU A 37 7.52 -17.24 0.18
N LEU A 38 6.83 -17.01 -0.95
CA LEU A 38 5.47 -17.50 -1.12
C LEU A 38 5.41 -19.02 -1.20
N ALA A 39 6.38 -19.68 -1.84
CA ALA A 39 6.43 -21.15 -1.89
C ALA A 39 6.52 -21.82 -0.51
N ARG A 40 6.95 -21.07 0.52
CA ARG A 40 7.01 -21.52 1.91
C ARG A 40 5.75 -21.21 2.71
N ILE A 41 4.69 -20.71 2.09
CA ILE A 41 3.36 -20.49 2.71
C ILE A 41 2.49 -21.72 2.46
N HIS A 42 1.70 -22.11 3.47
CA HIS A 42 0.82 -23.26 3.37
C HIS A 42 -0.14 -23.16 2.16
N PRO A 43 -0.31 -24.23 1.35
CA PRO A 43 -1.10 -24.16 0.12
C PRO A 43 -2.55 -23.69 0.29
N GLU A 44 -3.20 -24.05 1.41
CA GLU A 44 -4.58 -23.60 1.68
C GLU A 44 -4.66 -22.08 1.84
N ILE A 45 -3.66 -21.46 2.49
CA ILE A 45 -3.60 -20.00 2.64
C ILE A 45 -3.36 -19.33 1.28
N GLN A 46 -2.46 -19.89 0.46
CA GLN A 46 -2.21 -19.35 -0.87
C GLN A 46 -3.45 -19.38 -1.75
N PHE A 47 -4.24 -20.46 -1.67
CA PHE A 47 -5.44 -20.64 -2.50
C PHE A 47 -6.59 -19.70 -2.12
N ARG A 48 -6.74 -19.38 -0.83
CA ARG A 48 -7.80 -18.49 -0.30
C ARG A 48 -7.40 -17.01 -0.30
N TYR A 49 -6.51 -16.60 -1.20
CA TYR A 49 -6.05 -15.22 -1.28
C TYR A 49 -6.75 -14.45 -2.41
N TYR A 50 -7.20 -13.24 -2.07
CA TYR A 50 -8.03 -12.41 -2.95
C TYR A 50 -7.47 -11.00 -3.17
N GLY A 51 -6.22 -10.76 -2.78
CA GLY A 51 -5.58 -9.46 -2.91
C GLY A 51 -4.89 -9.24 -4.26
N CYS A 52 -4.56 -7.98 -4.52
CA CYS A 52 -4.11 -7.48 -5.82
C CYS A 52 -2.60 -7.68 -6.07
N GLY A 53 -1.90 -8.55 -5.32
CA GLY A 53 -0.44 -8.70 -5.35
C GLY A 53 0.12 -9.07 -3.98
N LEU A 54 1.41 -8.88 -3.72
CA LEU A 54 1.92 -8.83 -2.34
C LEU A 54 2.38 -7.40 -2.07
N ILE A 55 1.94 -6.83 -0.95
CA ILE A 55 2.41 -5.53 -0.48
C ILE A 55 3.67 -5.73 0.35
N CYS A 56 4.82 -5.44 -0.25
CA CYS A 56 6.11 -5.66 0.39
C CYS A 56 7.00 -4.40 0.30
N PRO A 57 6.87 -3.48 1.27
CA PRO A 57 7.83 -2.39 1.39
C PRO A 57 9.24 -2.93 1.71
N PRO A 58 10.30 -2.22 1.29
CA PRO A 58 11.67 -2.62 1.57
C PRO A 58 12.06 -2.38 3.03
N LEU A 59 13.18 -2.99 3.44
CA LEU A 59 13.83 -2.81 4.76
C LEU A 59 12.94 -3.19 5.96
N LEU A 60 12.38 -4.40 5.94
CA LEU A 60 11.48 -4.88 6.99
C LEU A 60 12.16 -5.65 8.14
N LYS A 61 13.44 -5.99 8.03
CA LYS A 61 14.14 -6.81 9.03
C LYS A 61 14.05 -6.15 10.42
N GLY A 62 13.53 -6.90 11.39
CA GLY A 62 13.32 -6.45 12.78
C GLY A 62 12.11 -5.53 12.99
N CYS A 63 11.37 -5.16 11.94
CA CYS A 63 10.21 -4.29 12.06
C CYS A 63 9.04 -5.00 12.74
N ARG A 64 8.22 -4.20 13.43
CA ARG A 64 6.86 -4.56 13.84
C ARG A 64 5.89 -4.06 12.78
N VAL A 65 5.19 -4.98 12.11
CA VAL A 65 4.30 -4.73 10.99
C VAL A 65 2.86 -5.04 11.36
N LEU A 66 1.93 -4.19 10.93
CA LEU A 66 0.48 -4.44 11.00
C LEU A 66 -0.05 -4.66 9.58
N ASP A 67 -0.82 -5.71 9.37
CA ASP A 67 -1.55 -5.97 8.13
C ASP A 67 -3.05 -5.78 8.38
N LEU A 68 -3.65 -4.81 7.68
CA LEU A 68 -5.08 -4.49 7.79
C LEU A 68 -5.87 -5.33 6.77
N GLY A 69 -6.89 -6.05 7.25
CA GLY A 69 -7.68 -6.94 6.41
C GLY A 69 -6.88 -8.16 5.96
N CYS A 70 -6.21 -8.83 6.91
CA CYS A 70 -5.22 -9.86 6.60
C CYS A 70 -5.79 -11.15 5.99
N GLY A 71 -7.12 -11.34 6.04
CA GLY A 71 -7.79 -12.54 5.57
C GLY A 71 -7.20 -13.82 6.19
N SER A 72 -6.95 -14.81 5.35
CA SER A 72 -6.32 -16.09 5.72
C SER A 72 -4.82 -15.97 6.08
N GLY A 73 -4.23 -14.77 6.01
CA GLY A 73 -2.89 -14.48 6.51
C GLY A 73 -1.76 -14.63 5.50
N ARG A 74 -2.02 -14.73 4.19
CA ARG A 74 -0.96 -14.86 3.16
C ARG A 74 0.11 -13.77 3.31
N ASP A 75 -0.31 -12.51 3.36
CA ASP A 75 0.61 -11.37 3.42
C ASP A 75 1.30 -11.33 4.79
N VAL A 76 0.59 -11.61 5.88
CA VAL A 76 1.17 -11.79 7.22
C VAL A 76 2.31 -12.82 7.22
N TYR A 77 2.11 -14.00 6.65
CA TYR A 77 3.14 -15.06 6.61
C TYR A 77 4.28 -14.75 5.63
N ALA A 78 4.03 -14.01 4.55
CA ALA A 78 5.10 -13.51 3.69
C ALA A 78 5.97 -12.48 4.43
N LEU A 79 5.34 -11.51 5.09
CA LEU A 79 5.99 -10.46 5.87
C LEU A 79 6.72 -11.02 7.09
N ALA A 80 6.20 -12.08 7.72
CA ALA A 80 6.83 -12.77 8.84
C ALA A 80 8.26 -13.22 8.51
N GLN A 81 8.47 -13.74 7.30
CA GLN A 81 9.78 -14.16 6.82
C GLN A 81 10.71 -12.96 6.56
N LEU A 82 10.16 -11.83 6.09
CA LEU A 82 10.90 -10.61 5.75
C LEU A 82 11.34 -9.83 6.98
N VAL A 83 10.49 -9.76 8.00
CA VAL A 83 10.84 -9.15 9.28
C VAL A 83 11.81 -10.03 10.08
N GLY A 84 11.77 -11.34 9.86
CA GLY A 84 12.64 -12.31 10.51
C GLY A 84 12.34 -12.50 12.01
N PRO A 85 13.17 -13.28 12.73
CA PRO A 85 12.87 -13.75 14.08
C PRO A 85 12.82 -12.64 15.15
N GLU A 86 13.43 -11.47 14.88
CA GLU A 86 13.41 -10.32 15.79
C GLU A 86 12.22 -9.37 15.51
N GLY A 87 11.62 -9.48 14.33
CA GLY A 87 10.46 -8.69 13.95
C GLY A 87 9.16 -9.34 14.39
N LYS A 88 8.04 -8.65 14.16
CA LYS A 88 6.69 -9.14 14.49
C LYS A 88 5.71 -8.72 13.42
N VAL A 89 4.73 -9.57 13.11
CA VAL A 89 3.63 -9.23 12.21
C VAL A 89 2.30 -9.48 12.92
N VAL A 90 1.41 -8.49 12.88
CA VAL A 90 0.06 -8.58 13.43
C VAL A 90 -0.91 -8.45 12.27
N GLY A 91 -1.81 -9.42 12.09
CA GLY A 91 -2.92 -9.33 11.15
C GLY A 91 -4.21 -8.94 11.85
N VAL A 92 -4.98 -8.02 11.29
CA VAL A 92 -6.34 -7.68 11.74
C VAL A 92 -7.34 -8.06 10.66
N ASP A 93 -8.37 -8.82 11.00
CA ASP A 93 -9.50 -9.10 10.10
C ASP A 93 -10.82 -9.16 10.88
N MET A 94 -11.94 -8.88 10.22
CA MET A 94 -13.27 -8.94 10.83
C MET A 94 -13.93 -10.31 10.71
N THR A 95 -13.38 -11.21 9.91
CA THR A 95 -14.04 -12.47 9.46
C THR A 95 -13.52 -13.66 10.25
N ASP A 96 -14.39 -14.31 11.04
CA ASP A 96 -14.02 -15.46 11.87
C ASP A 96 -13.47 -16.62 11.03
N GLU A 97 -14.07 -16.88 9.87
CA GLU A 97 -13.72 -17.98 8.98
C GLU A 97 -12.29 -17.82 8.42
N GLN A 98 -11.90 -16.59 8.08
CA GLN A 98 -10.57 -16.28 7.55
C GLN A 98 -9.51 -16.39 8.65
N LEU A 99 -9.79 -15.83 9.84
CA LEU A 99 -8.90 -15.91 10.98
C LEU A 99 -8.70 -17.34 11.47
N ALA A 100 -9.75 -18.17 11.45
CA ALA A 100 -9.65 -19.58 11.81
C ALA A 100 -8.66 -20.32 10.88
N VAL A 101 -8.72 -20.06 9.57
CA VAL A 101 -7.74 -20.63 8.61
C VAL A 101 -6.34 -20.12 8.92
N ALA A 102 -6.17 -18.80 9.09
CA ALA A 102 -4.87 -18.19 9.38
C ALA A 102 -4.23 -18.82 10.63
N GLN A 103 -4.98 -18.94 11.73
CA GLN A 103 -4.51 -19.46 13.01
C GLN A 103 -4.24 -20.97 12.97
N SER A 104 -5.08 -21.76 12.28
CA SER A 104 -4.91 -23.23 12.20
C SER A 104 -3.59 -23.67 11.54
N HIS A 105 -3.02 -22.81 10.68
CA HIS A 105 -1.76 -23.05 9.99
C HIS A 105 -0.55 -22.36 10.65
N GLN A 106 -0.72 -21.67 11.79
CA GLN A 106 0.39 -20.96 12.44
C GLN A 106 1.51 -21.90 12.90
N GLY A 107 1.16 -23.09 13.41
CA GLY A 107 2.14 -24.11 13.80
C GLY A 107 2.98 -24.59 12.62
N TRP A 108 2.35 -24.83 11.47
CA TRP A 108 3.05 -25.23 10.24
C TRP A 108 4.05 -24.17 9.78
N HIS A 109 3.68 -22.89 9.81
CA HIS A 109 4.58 -21.80 9.44
C HIS A 109 5.69 -21.61 10.47
N THR A 110 5.40 -21.78 11.76
CA THR A 110 6.42 -21.73 12.82
C THR A 110 7.51 -22.79 12.59
N GLU A 111 7.11 -24.03 12.29
CA GLU A 111 8.04 -25.12 11.96
C GLU A 111 8.79 -24.85 10.66
N SER A 112 8.09 -24.40 9.61
CA SER A 112 8.67 -24.10 8.29
C SER A 112 9.67 -22.94 8.33
N PHE A 113 9.39 -21.90 9.12
CA PHE A 113 10.20 -20.68 9.22
C PHE A 113 11.30 -20.80 10.27
N GLY A 114 11.09 -21.61 11.31
CA GLY A 114 11.99 -21.79 12.44
C GLY A 114 11.79 -20.75 13.56
N PHE A 115 10.72 -19.96 13.52
CA PHE A 115 10.36 -18.96 14.53
C PHE A 115 8.86 -18.65 14.46
N ASP A 116 8.29 -18.23 15.59
CA ASP A 116 6.91 -17.76 15.71
C ASP A 116 6.93 -16.25 15.99
N ASN A 117 6.48 -15.47 15.02
CA ASN A 117 6.49 -14.01 15.09
C ASN A 117 5.19 -13.39 14.53
N VAL A 118 4.13 -14.17 14.42
CA VAL A 118 2.83 -13.73 13.90
C VAL A 118 1.77 -13.75 14.99
N SER A 119 0.78 -12.86 14.85
CA SER A 119 -0.43 -12.88 15.67
C SER A 119 -1.60 -12.35 14.86
N PHE A 120 -2.80 -12.81 15.21
CA PHE A 120 -4.02 -12.46 14.49
C PHE A 120 -5.06 -11.92 15.48
N ILE A 121 -5.67 -10.78 15.16
CA ILE A 121 -6.64 -10.09 15.99
C ILE A 121 -7.94 -9.95 15.21
N LYS A 122 -9.05 -10.33 15.83
CA LYS A 122 -10.37 -10.04 15.30
C LYS A 122 -10.73 -8.58 15.56
N GLY A 123 -11.06 -7.84 14.51
CA GLY A 123 -11.38 -6.42 14.64
C GLY A 123 -11.83 -5.77 13.34
N TYR A 124 -12.38 -4.56 13.47
CA TYR A 124 -12.68 -3.69 12.33
C TYR A 124 -11.53 -2.69 12.14
N ILE A 125 -11.11 -2.48 10.90
CA ILE A 125 -9.96 -1.63 10.57
C ILE A 125 -10.25 -0.13 10.78
N GLU A 126 -11.52 0.26 10.89
CA GLU A 126 -11.97 1.60 11.26
C GLU A 126 -12.11 1.81 12.78
N LYS A 127 -11.91 0.75 13.58
CA LYS A 127 -12.00 0.74 15.06
C LYS A 127 -10.71 0.26 15.69
N LEU A 128 -9.57 0.64 15.12
CA LEU A 128 -8.25 0.21 15.59
C LEU A 128 -7.95 0.69 17.03
N ASP A 129 -8.68 1.68 17.53
CA ASP A 129 -8.62 2.19 18.91
C ASP A 129 -9.32 1.28 19.93
N GLU A 130 -10.23 0.42 19.47
CA GLU A 130 -10.91 -0.58 20.30
C GLU A 130 -10.08 -1.87 20.43
N LEU A 131 -9.03 -2.03 19.64
CA LEU A 131 -8.14 -3.20 19.65
C LEU A 131 -6.98 -3.02 20.64
N ASP A 132 -6.45 -4.13 21.15
CA ASP A 132 -5.28 -4.15 22.03
C ASP A 132 -3.98 -3.90 21.24
N LEU A 133 -3.87 -2.71 20.67
CA LEU A 133 -2.77 -2.24 19.83
C LEU A 133 -2.19 -0.97 20.44
N GLU A 134 -0.94 -1.05 20.89
CA GLU A 134 -0.23 0.07 21.49
C GLU A 134 -0.02 1.22 20.47
N PRO A 135 -0.41 2.47 20.80
CA PRO A 135 -0.11 3.64 19.97
C PRO A 135 1.39 3.81 19.74
N GLY A 136 1.79 4.27 18.54
CA GLY A 136 3.19 4.52 18.23
C GLY A 136 4.08 3.29 18.30
N SER A 137 3.56 2.09 18.03
CA SER A 137 4.29 0.83 18.21
C SER A 137 4.65 0.11 16.91
N PHE A 138 4.09 0.52 15.77
CA PHE A 138 4.34 -0.10 14.46
C PHE A 138 5.33 0.70 13.62
N ASP A 139 6.29 0.01 13.00
CA ASP A 139 7.24 0.61 12.06
C ASP A 139 6.62 0.77 10.68
N VAL A 140 5.83 -0.22 10.28
CA VAL A 140 5.14 -0.27 8.98
C VAL A 140 3.73 -0.80 9.17
N ILE A 141 2.77 -0.16 8.54
CA ILE A 141 1.41 -0.69 8.39
C ILE A 141 1.19 -0.95 6.90
N VAL A 142 0.67 -2.12 6.56
CA VAL A 142 0.32 -2.49 5.19
C VAL A 142 -1.16 -2.80 5.07
N SER A 143 -1.64 -2.75 3.84
CA SER A 143 -3.02 -3.07 3.48
C SER A 143 -3.07 -3.36 1.98
N ASN A 144 -3.91 -4.30 1.56
CA ASN A 144 -4.09 -4.63 0.15
C ASN A 144 -5.57 -4.71 -0.21
N CYS A 145 -6.08 -3.71 -0.95
CA CYS A 145 -7.43 -3.70 -1.49
C CYS A 145 -8.55 -3.84 -0.42
N VAL A 146 -8.37 -3.25 0.79
CA VAL A 146 -9.39 -3.32 1.88
C VAL A 146 -9.88 -1.97 2.41
N VAL A 147 -9.13 -0.87 2.28
CA VAL A 147 -9.54 0.44 2.84
C VAL A 147 -10.80 0.93 2.13
N ASN A 148 -10.96 0.63 0.84
CA ASN A 148 -12.17 0.90 0.09
C ASN A 148 -13.44 0.22 0.59
N LEU A 149 -13.30 -0.93 1.26
CA LEU A 149 -14.40 -1.68 1.86
C LEU A 149 -14.80 -1.15 3.24
N SER A 150 -13.99 -0.26 3.82
CA SER A 150 -14.33 0.39 5.08
C SER A 150 -15.48 1.40 4.90
N PRO A 151 -16.49 1.38 5.80
CA PRO A 151 -17.52 2.40 5.87
C PRO A 151 -16.99 3.77 6.33
N ASP A 152 -15.91 3.79 7.11
CA ASP A 152 -15.30 5.01 7.64
C ASP A 152 -13.79 5.02 7.38
N LYS A 153 -13.43 5.54 6.21
CA LYS A 153 -12.04 5.62 5.75
C LYS A 153 -11.21 6.64 6.52
N ALA A 154 -11.86 7.68 7.08
CA ALA A 154 -11.18 8.67 7.90
C ALA A 154 -10.69 8.03 9.20
N ALA A 155 -11.58 7.29 9.88
CA ALA A 155 -11.23 6.57 11.10
C ALA A 155 -10.11 5.52 10.89
N VAL A 156 -10.08 4.85 9.72
CA VAL A 156 -8.95 3.96 9.35
C VAL A 156 -7.64 4.75 9.33
N LEU A 157 -7.58 5.86 8.59
CA LEU A 157 -6.36 6.66 8.46
C LEU A 157 -5.92 7.27 9.79
N ASP A 158 -6.85 7.75 10.62
CA ASP A 158 -6.58 8.25 11.97
C ASP A 158 -6.01 7.15 12.88
N GLY A 159 -6.59 5.94 12.80
CA GLY A 159 -6.13 4.77 13.52
C GLY A 159 -4.72 4.35 13.13
N VAL A 160 -4.44 4.29 11.82
CA VAL A 160 -3.11 4.03 11.28
C VAL A 160 -2.11 5.08 11.76
N HIS A 161 -2.44 6.37 11.63
CA HIS A 161 -1.56 7.45 12.05
C HIS A 161 -1.24 7.36 13.55
N ARG A 162 -2.23 7.04 14.40
CA ARG A 162 -2.02 6.83 15.84
C ARG A 162 -1.05 5.66 16.13
N LEU A 163 -1.19 4.55 15.41
CA LEU A 163 -0.43 3.32 15.66
C LEU A 163 1.01 3.36 15.13
N LEU A 164 1.29 4.17 14.09
CA LEU A 164 2.64 4.33 13.56
C LEU A 164 3.57 5.04 14.54
N LYS A 165 4.81 4.52 14.65
CA LYS A 165 5.95 5.25 15.25
C LYS A 165 6.24 6.54 14.48
N PRO A 166 6.87 7.55 15.10
CA PRO A 166 7.54 8.61 14.35
C PRO A 166 8.52 8.01 13.33
N GLY A 167 8.44 8.45 12.07
CA GLY A 167 9.22 7.89 10.96
C GLY A 167 8.68 6.57 10.39
N GLY A 168 7.59 6.03 10.94
CA GLY A 168 6.90 4.87 10.40
C GLY A 168 6.13 5.19 9.11
N GLU A 169 5.74 4.15 8.36
CA GLU A 169 5.01 4.31 7.11
C GLU A 169 3.75 3.43 7.03
N LEU A 170 2.68 4.00 6.45
CA LEU A 170 1.63 3.21 5.83
C LEU A 170 2.04 2.97 4.36
N TYR A 171 2.16 1.72 3.96
CA TYR A 171 2.46 1.32 2.59
C TYR A 171 1.37 0.37 2.11
N PHE A 172 0.52 0.81 1.19
CA PHE A 172 -0.69 0.08 0.85
C PHE A 172 -1.08 0.27 -0.61
N SER A 173 -1.78 -0.72 -1.15
CA SER A 173 -2.41 -0.61 -2.47
C SER A 173 -3.91 -0.68 -2.35
N ASP A 174 -4.60 0.15 -3.13
CA ASP A 174 -6.05 0.12 -3.23
C ASP A 174 -6.52 0.64 -4.59
N VAL A 175 -7.83 0.55 -4.83
CA VAL A 175 -8.47 1.06 -6.03
C VAL A 175 -8.82 2.55 -5.89
N TYR A 176 -8.48 3.35 -6.88
CA TYR A 176 -8.84 4.76 -6.96
C TYR A 176 -9.60 5.05 -8.22
N SER A 177 -10.38 6.12 -8.20
CA SER A 177 -11.09 6.60 -9.38
C SER A 177 -10.58 7.98 -9.82
N ASP A 178 -10.69 8.26 -11.11
CA ASP A 178 -10.39 9.58 -11.69
C ASP A 178 -11.39 10.67 -11.25
N ARG A 179 -12.59 10.25 -10.81
CA ARG A 179 -13.70 11.12 -10.36
C ARG A 179 -14.53 10.45 -9.28
N ARG A 180 -15.41 11.20 -8.61
CA ARG A 180 -16.28 10.67 -7.56
C ARG A 180 -17.23 9.59 -8.10
N VAL A 181 -17.22 8.42 -7.45
CA VAL A 181 -18.10 7.30 -7.78
C VAL A 181 -19.56 7.66 -7.45
N PRO A 182 -20.51 7.61 -8.42
CA PRO A 182 -21.92 7.90 -8.20
C PRO A 182 -22.61 6.87 -7.29
N ASP A 183 -23.72 7.28 -6.64
CA ASP A 183 -24.47 6.42 -5.72
C ASP A 183 -24.97 5.12 -6.37
N ALA A 184 -25.33 5.15 -7.66
CA ALA A 184 -25.76 3.96 -8.39
C ALA A 184 -24.67 2.88 -8.46
N VAL A 185 -23.40 3.29 -8.57
CA VAL A 185 -22.24 2.39 -8.57
C VAL A 185 -21.87 1.99 -7.14
N ARG A 186 -21.86 2.95 -6.22
CA ARG A 186 -21.55 2.74 -4.80
C ARG A 186 -22.50 1.74 -4.12
N ASN A 187 -23.79 1.80 -4.44
CA ASN A 187 -24.83 0.98 -3.84
C ASN A 187 -25.01 -0.39 -4.52
N ASN A 188 -24.26 -0.67 -5.60
CA ASN A 188 -24.24 -2.00 -6.22
C ASN A 188 -23.32 -2.91 -5.40
N SER A 189 -23.88 -3.98 -4.82
CA SER A 189 -23.16 -4.91 -3.94
C SER A 189 -21.99 -5.62 -4.62
N VAL A 190 -22.10 -5.94 -5.91
CA VAL A 190 -21.03 -6.60 -6.67
C VAL A 190 -19.89 -5.62 -6.91
N LEU A 191 -20.19 -4.40 -7.38
CA LEU A 191 -19.17 -3.37 -7.58
C LEU A 191 -18.51 -2.97 -6.28
N TYR A 192 -19.26 -2.92 -5.19
CA TYR A 192 -18.72 -2.67 -3.86
C TYR A 192 -17.79 -3.80 -3.40
N GLY A 193 -18.19 -5.07 -3.57
CA GLY A 193 -17.37 -6.24 -3.24
C GLY A 193 -16.10 -6.35 -4.08
N GLU A 194 -16.12 -5.89 -5.34
CA GLU A 194 -14.96 -5.79 -6.23
C GLU A 194 -14.09 -4.54 -5.94
N CYS A 195 -14.28 -3.87 -4.79
CA CYS A 195 -13.58 -2.65 -4.38
C CYS A 195 -13.79 -1.41 -5.28
N LEU A 196 -14.64 -1.48 -6.30
CA LEU A 196 -14.92 -0.38 -7.24
C LEU A 196 -15.94 0.62 -6.68
N GLY A 197 -17.01 0.12 -6.04
CA GLY A 197 -18.09 0.95 -5.50
C GLY A 197 -17.64 1.83 -4.34
N GLY A 198 -16.67 1.35 -3.57
CA GLY A 198 -16.05 2.06 -2.45
C GLY A 198 -14.84 2.92 -2.82
N ALA A 199 -14.38 2.86 -4.08
CA ALA A 199 -13.17 3.54 -4.53
C ALA A 199 -13.27 5.05 -4.34
N LEU A 200 -12.22 5.63 -3.77
CA LEU A 200 -12.12 7.07 -3.60
C LEU A 200 -11.65 7.74 -4.89
N TYR A 201 -12.25 8.90 -5.17
CA TYR A 201 -11.61 9.87 -6.05
C TYR A 201 -10.24 10.24 -5.44
N TRP A 202 -9.17 10.14 -6.22
CA TRP A 202 -7.80 10.29 -5.72
C TRP A 202 -7.56 11.59 -4.93
N ASN A 203 -8.15 12.71 -5.35
CA ASN A 203 -7.95 13.98 -4.64
C ASN A 203 -8.78 14.05 -3.34
N ASP A 204 -9.90 13.32 -3.26
CA ASP A 204 -10.63 13.16 -2.00
C ASP A 204 -9.81 12.30 -1.03
N PHE A 205 -9.12 11.26 -1.52
CA PHE A 205 -8.16 10.49 -0.73
C PHE A 205 -7.01 11.35 -0.20
N LEU A 206 -6.35 12.15 -1.04
CA LEU A 206 -5.26 13.02 -0.59
C LEU A 206 -5.73 13.98 0.52
N ARG A 207 -6.93 14.53 0.40
CA ARG A 207 -7.51 15.39 1.45
C ARG A 207 -7.76 14.64 2.76
N LEU A 208 -8.26 13.40 2.69
CA LEU A 208 -8.46 12.57 3.87
C LEU A 208 -7.13 12.19 4.54
N ALA A 209 -6.13 11.79 3.76
CA ALA A 209 -4.79 11.48 4.25
C ALA A 209 -4.15 12.68 4.96
N ASN A 210 -4.23 13.87 4.35
CA ASN A 210 -3.76 15.11 4.97
C ASN A 210 -4.50 15.43 6.27
N ALA A 211 -5.82 15.28 6.29
CA ALA A 211 -6.62 15.52 7.50
C ALA A 211 -6.25 14.58 8.65
N ALA A 212 -5.84 13.34 8.34
CA ALA A 212 -5.38 12.36 9.32
C ALA A 212 -3.92 12.58 9.80
N GLY A 213 -3.21 13.55 9.22
CA GLY A 213 -1.83 13.89 9.59
C GLY A 213 -0.75 13.44 8.61
N PHE A 214 -1.11 12.79 7.49
CA PHE A 214 -0.16 12.43 6.44
C PHE A 214 -0.02 13.57 5.42
N ALA A 215 0.93 14.47 5.68
CA ALA A 215 1.09 15.72 4.93
C ALA A 215 1.53 15.53 3.46
N ASP A 216 2.23 14.44 3.14
CA ASP A 216 2.78 14.22 1.79
C ASP A 216 2.64 12.74 1.36
N PRO A 217 1.43 12.29 0.96
CA PRO A 217 1.21 10.97 0.38
C PRO A 217 1.96 10.80 -0.95
N ARG A 218 2.75 9.74 -1.08
CA ARG A 218 3.54 9.47 -2.30
C ARG A 218 2.99 8.29 -3.08
N LEU A 219 2.70 8.50 -4.36
CA LEU A 219 2.33 7.44 -5.29
C LEU A 219 3.57 6.66 -5.73
N VAL A 220 3.62 5.37 -5.43
CA VAL A 220 4.74 4.49 -5.76
C VAL A 220 4.61 3.93 -7.17
N GLU A 221 3.45 3.39 -7.48
CA GLU A 221 3.12 2.78 -8.77
C GLU A 221 1.61 2.78 -8.96
N ASP A 222 1.16 2.76 -10.21
CA ASP A 222 -0.24 2.68 -10.58
C ASP A 222 -0.44 1.85 -11.85
N ARG A 223 -1.65 1.29 -11.98
CA ARG A 223 -2.09 0.56 -13.18
C ARG A 223 -3.58 0.79 -13.41
N SER A 224 -3.97 1.08 -14.65
CA SER A 224 -5.38 1.15 -15.04
C SER A 224 -6.06 -0.21 -14.86
N LEU A 225 -7.29 -0.19 -14.34
CA LEU A 225 -8.14 -1.36 -14.19
C LEU A 225 -9.25 -1.36 -15.23
N GLU A 226 -9.52 -2.55 -15.77
CA GLU A 226 -10.63 -2.77 -16.70
C GLU A 226 -11.74 -3.58 -16.03
N VAL A 227 -12.97 -3.11 -16.18
CA VAL A 227 -14.20 -3.83 -15.81
C VAL A 227 -14.59 -4.72 -16.98
N THR A 228 -14.33 -6.02 -16.86
CA THR A 228 -14.49 -6.97 -17.97
C THR A 228 -15.94 -7.43 -18.14
N ASP A 229 -16.75 -7.43 -17.07
CA ASP A 229 -18.18 -7.69 -17.15
C ASP A 229 -18.91 -6.54 -17.86
N ARG A 230 -19.58 -6.85 -18.97
CA ARG A 230 -20.26 -5.85 -19.82
C ARG A 230 -21.38 -5.12 -19.11
N ASN A 231 -22.12 -5.80 -18.23
CA ASN A 231 -23.24 -5.18 -17.51
C ASN A 231 -22.71 -4.20 -16.45
N LEU A 232 -21.64 -4.59 -15.76
CA LEU A 232 -20.97 -3.73 -14.78
C LEU A 232 -20.29 -2.54 -15.45
N ALA A 233 -19.63 -2.74 -16.60
CA ALA A 233 -18.97 -1.68 -17.35
C ALA A 233 -19.96 -0.58 -17.81
N GLN A 234 -21.18 -0.97 -18.20
CA GLN A 234 -22.23 0.01 -18.54
C GLN A 234 -22.66 0.84 -17.32
N GLN A 235 -22.67 0.25 -16.12
CA GLN A 235 -23.04 0.95 -14.89
C GLN A 235 -21.94 1.90 -14.41
N THR A 236 -20.67 1.56 -14.64
CA THR A 236 -19.54 2.42 -14.30
C THR A 236 -19.40 3.62 -15.26
N GLY A 237 -20.02 3.57 -16.44
CA GLY A 237 -20.01 4.68 -17.39
C GLY A 237 -18.59 5.09 -17.78
N ASN A 238 -18.25 6.36 -17.60
CA ASN A 238 -16.93 6.92 -17.94
C ASN A 238 -15.95 6.94 -16.74
N LEU A 239 -16.23 6.22 -15.66
CA LEU A 239 -15.29 6.07 -14.55
C LEU A 239 -14.04 5.32 -15.03
N GLN A 240 -12.88 5.87 -14.71
CA GLN A 240 -11.62 5.16 -14.84
C GLN A 240 -11.13 4.77 -13.45
N PHE A 241 -10.79 3.50 -13.30
CA PHE A 241 -10.27 2.94 -12.06
C PHE A 241 -8.79 2.62 -12.20
N PHE A 242 -8.05 2.79 -11.11
CA PHE A 242 -6.62 2.55 -11.04
C PHE A 242 -6.33 1.73 -9.79
N SER A 243 -5.56 0.67 -9.91
CA SER A 243 -4.88 0.10 -8.75
C SER A 243 -3.64 0.94 -8.51
N ALA A 244 -3.50 1.49 -7.30
CA ALA A 244 -2.37 2.36 -6.99
C ALA A 244 -1.79 2.02 -5.63
N THR A 245 -0.46 1.96 -5.56
CA THR A 245 0.30 1.76 -4.34
C THR A 245 0.75 3.11 -3.81
N TYR A 246 0.34 3.47 -2.61
CA TYR A 246 0.77 4.67 -1.93
C TYR A 246 1.66 4.35 -0.73
N ARG A 247 2.56 5.30 -0.42
CA ARG A 247 3.30 5.33 0.84
C ARG A 247 3.08 6.66 1.55
N LEU A 248 2.73 6.58 2.82
CA LEU A 248 2.40 7.72 3.68
C LEU A 248 3.28 7.64 4.92
N PHE A 249 4.21 8.58 5.07
CA PHE A 249 5.11 8.64 6.23
C PHE A 249 4.49 9.45 7.35
N LYS A 250 4.65 8.98 8.60
CA LYS A 250 4.35 9.76 9.80
C LYS A 250 5.57 10.57 10.21
N LEU A 251 5.64 11.81 9.75
CA LEU A 251 6.73 12.74 10.00
C LEU A 251 6.17 14.15 10.23
N ASP A 252 6.38 14.70 11.43
CA ASP A 252 5.81 16.00 11.83
C ASP A 252 6.41 17.18 11.03
N GLY A 253 7.59 17.01 10.44
CA GLY A 253 8.33 18.05 9.72
C GLY A 253 8.01 18.16 8.22
N LEU A 254 7.03 17.39 7.71
CA LEU A 254 6.64 17.44 6.30
C LEU A 254 5.75 18.66 6.01
N GLU A 255 6.05 19.33 4.91
CA GLU A 255 5.32 20.50 4.44
C GLU A 255 4.32 20.10 3.34
N SER A 256 3.26 20.90 3.12
CA SER A 256 2.26 20.61 2.08
C SER A 256 2.78 20.83 0.65
N ALA A 257 3.92 21.50 0.51
CA ALA A 257 4.57 21.78 -0.76
C ALA A 257 6.00 21.24 -0.73
N CYS A 258 6.53 20.92 -1.90
CA CYS A 258 7.93 20.52 -2.02
C CYS A 258 8.81 21.77 -1.98
N GLU A 259 9.31 22.10 -0.79
CA GLU A 259 10.20 23.25 -0.58
C GLU A 259 11.66 22.89 -0.87
N ASP A 260 12.40 23.85 -1.44
CA ASP A 260 13.81 23.72 -1.80
C ASP A 260 14.71 24.36 -0.74
N TYR A 261 15.60 23.54 -0.18
CA TYR A 261 16.65 23.96 0.75
C TYR A 261 18.07 23.71 0.19
N GLY A 262 18.19 23.44 -1.11
CA GLY A 262 19.45 23.12 -1.78
C GLY A 262 20.01 21.75 -1.38
N GLN A 263 19.13 20.82 -1.03
CA GLN A 263 19.47 19.51 -0.51
C GLN A 263 19.66 18.46 -1.61
N ALA A 264 20.52 17.49 -1.33
CA ALA A 264 20.71 16.33 -2.19
C ALA A 264 21.03 15.08 -1.36
N VAL A 265 20.85 13.93 -1.98
CA VAL A 265 21.19 12.63 -1.39
C VAL A 265 22.06 11.81 -2.34
N ILE A 266 22.81 10.85 -1.79
CA ILE A 266 23.50 9.82 -2.56
C ILE A 266 23.03 8.47 -2.04
N TYR A 267 22.36 7.70 -2.88
CA TYR A 267 21.99 6.33 -2.54
C TYR A 267 23.23 5.43 -2.53
N GLN A 268 23.40 4.63 -1.48
CA GLN A 268 24.60 3.80 -1.28
C GLN A 268 24.53 2.42 -1.96
N GLY A 269 23.40 2.04 -2.55
CA GLY A 269 23.26 0.72 -3.18
C GLY A 269 23.07 -0.44 -2.19
N THR A 270 22.71 -0.15 -0.94
CA THR A 270 22.70 -1.12 0.16
C THR A 270 21.31 -1.66 0.53
N ILE A 271 20.24 -1.21 -0.13
CA ILE A 271 18.90 -1.76 0.06
C ILE A 271 18.82 -3.12 -0.68
N PRO A 272 18.40 -4.21 -0.01
CA PRO A 272 18.27 -5.51 -0.65
C PRO A 272 17.41 -5.47 -1.90
N HIS A 273 17.82 -6.22 -2.94
CA HIS A 273 17.15 -6.27 -4.25
C HIS A 273 17.13 -4.95 -5.04
N SER A 274 17.82 -3.90 -4.56
CA SER A 274 17.90 -2.59 -5.21
C SER A 274 19.35 -2.06 -5.30
N PRO A 275 20.36 -2.83 -5.75
CA PRO A 275 21.76 -2.42 -5.64
C PRO A 275 22.14 -1.21 -6.54
N HIS A 276 21.42 -1.02 -7.65
CA HIS A 276 21.76 0.00 -8.65
C HIS A 276 20.89 1.25 -8.59
N GLN A 277 19.66 1.11 -8.09
CA GLN A 277 18.68 2.18 -8.05
C GLN A 277 17.66 1.87 -6.96
N PHE A 278 17.27 2.90 -6.20
CA PHE A 278 16.15 2.84 -5.28
C PHE A 278 15.02 3.73 -5.80
N VAL A 279 13.82 3.15 -5.90
CA VAL A 279 12.60 3.89 -6.26
C VAL A 279 11.86 4.18 -4.95
N LEU A 280 11.86 5.45 -4.53
CA LEU A 280 11.09 5.88 -3.37
C LEU A 280 9.61 5.99 -3.75
N ASP A 281 9.34 6.61 -4.89
CA ASP A 281 8.01 6.83 -5.46
C ASP A 281 8.15 7.04 -7.00
N LYS A 282 7.04 7.27 -7.70
CA LYS A 282 6.99 7.41 -9.17
C LYS A 282 7.87 8.55 -9.72
N HIS A 283 8.24 9.52 -8.88
CA HIS A 283 9.07 10.66 -9.28
C HIS A 283 10.53 10.54 -8.82
N HIS A 284 10.84 9.65 -7.88
CA HIS A 284 12.14 9.56 -7.23
C HIS A 284 12.82 8.20 -7.46
N ALA A 285 13.44 8.07 -8.62
CA ALA A 285 14.22 6.88 -9.00
C ALA A 285 15.73 7.17 -8.87
N ILE A 286 16.29 6.94 -7.68
CA ILE A 286 17.61 7.42 -7.25
C ILE A 286 18.70 6.39 -7.56
N ALA A 287 19.60 6.71 -8.49
CA ALA A 287 20.71 5.84 -8.86
C ALA A 287 21.81 5.77 -7.76
N ALA A 288 22.34 4.57 -7.52
CA ALA A 288 23.41 4.36 -6.56
C ALA A 288 24.69 5.12 -6.95
N GLY A 289 25.34 5.73 -5.95
CA GLY A 289 26.60 6.47 -6.12
C GLY A 289 26.48 7.81 -6.85
N ARG A 290 25.27 8.24 -7.25
CA ARG A 290 25.04 9.55 -7.87
C ARG A 290 24.39 10.52 -6.89
N VAL A 291 24.83 11.77 -6.93
CA VAL A 291 24.16 12.88 -6.26
C VAL A 291 22.80 13.09 -6.93
N PHE A 292 21.75 13.12 -6.13
CA PHE A 292 20.37 13.31 -6.56
C PHE A 292 19.74 14.46 -5.75
N PRO A 293 19.40 15.60 -6.38
CA PRO A 293 18.73 16.72 -5.71
C PRO A 293 17.35 16.31 -5.19
N VAL A 294 16.98 16.79 -4.01
CA VAL A 294 15.68 16.47 -3.38
C VAL A 294 15.10 17.69 -2.69
N CYS A 295 13.76 17.76 -2.63
CA CYS A 295 13.06 18.72 -1.77
C CYS A 295 13.20 18.35 -0.29
N GLY A 296 12.83 19.29 0.59
CA GLY A 296 12.86 19.12 2.03
C GLY A 296 12.10 17.88 2.52
N ASN A 297 10.89 17.64 2.00
CA ASN A 297 10.09 16.47 2.37
C ASN A 297 10.80 15.16 2.01
N THR A 298 11.25 15.01 0.77
CA THR A 298 11.97 13.79 0.33
C THR A 298 13.25 13.59 1.16
N TRP A 299 13.97 14.67 1.48
CA TRP A 299 15.13 14.59 2.36
C TRP A 299 14.76 14.00 3.73
N ARG A 300 13.68 14.50 4.37
CA ARG A 300 13.19 13.96 5.66
C ARG A 300 12.71 12.52 5.55
N MET A 301 11.96 12.17 4.51
CA MET A 301 11.50 10.78 4.28
C MET A 301 12.67 9.81 4.19
N LEU A 302 13.80 10.22 3.63
CA LEU A 302 15.00 9.38 3.54
C LEU A 302 15.84 9.43 4.83
N HIS A 303 15.93 10.59 5.50
CA HIS A 303 16.81 10.83 6.65
C HIS A 303 16.21 10.43 8.00
N GLU A 304 14.90 10.62 8.18
CA GLU A 304 14.20 10.49 9.47
C GLU A 304 13.42 9.17 9.58
N THR A 305 13.71 8.21 8.71
CA THR A 305 13.05 6.90 8.68
C THR A 305 14.10 5.79 8.59
N ARG A 306 13.64 4.54 8.50
CA ARG A 306 14.51 3.37 8.33
C ARG A 306 15.41 3.42 7.07
N PHE A 307 15.18 4.35 6.15
CA PHE A 307 16.03 4.54 4.96
C PHE A 307 17.37 5.22 5.27
N ALA A 308 17.51 5.92 6.41
CA ALA A 308 18.64 6.81 6.68
C ALA A 308 20.02 6.17 6.49
N GLY A 309 20.18 4.92 6.96
CA GLY A 309 21.45 4.18 6.85
C GLY A 309 21.87 3.84 5.41
N HIS A 310 20.99 4.05 4.43
CA HIS A 310 21.21 3.71 3.02
C HIS A 310 21.56 4.92 2.14
N PHE A 311 21.61 6.11 2.72
CA PHE A 311 21.85 7.36 1.99
C PHE A 311 22.95 8.18 2.66
N GLN A 312 23.68 8.95 1.85
CA GLN A 312 24.46 10.08 2.32
C GLN A 312 23.69 11.35 2.03
N PHE A 313 23.79 12.33 2.92
CA PHE A 313 22.98 13.55 2.87
C PHE A 313 23.86 14.78 2.68
N ILE A 314 23.43 15.67 1.79
CA ILE A 314 24.11 16.91 1.43
C ILE A 314 23.15 18.07 1.67
N GLY A 315 23.64 19.13 2.31
CA GLY A 315 22.84 20.32 2.65
C GLY A 315 22.18 20.25 4.03
N ASP A 316 21.51 21.32 4.41
CA ASP A 316 20.74 21.46 5.65
C ASP A 316 19.54 22.39 5.43
N PHE A 317 18.70 22.57 6.46
CA PHE A 317 17.51 23.43 6.38
C PHE A 317 17.78 24.92 6.70
N LYS A 318 19.04 25.38 6.71
CA LYS A 318 19.35 26.77 7.15
C LYS A 318 18.99 27.83 6.12
N ARG A 319 18.87 27.47 4.84
CA ARG A 319 18.55 28.42 3.76
C ARG A 319 17.47 27.84 2.86
N HIS A 320 16.37 28.58 2.73
CA HIS A 320 15.26 28.28 1.84
C HIS A 320 15.44 29.00 0.50
N PHE A 321 15.14 28.31 -0.61
CA PHE A 321 15.28 28.79 -1.98
C PHE A 321 13.94 28.94 -2.71
N GLY A 322 12.82 28.62 -2.06
CA GLY A 322 11.48 28.63 -2.66
C GLY A 322 10.98 27.22 -2.97
N LEU A 323 10.12 27.10 -3.98
CA LEU A 323 9.57 25.81 -4.39
C LEU A 323 10.60 24.98 -5.17
N PHE A 324 10.67 23.70 -4.86
CA PHE A 324 11.45 22.72 -5.59
C PHE A 324 10.74 22.34 -6.90
N GLU A 325 11.36 22.65 -8.03
CA GLU A 325 10.81 22.36 -9.35
C GLU A 325 10.75 20.84 -9.63
N GLY A 326 9.69 20.39 -10.30
CA GLY A 326 9.57 18.99 -10.76
C GLY A 326 9.05 18.00 -9.72
N CYS A 327 8.63 18.46 -8.54
CA CYS A 327 7.88 17.64 -7.58
C CYS A 327 6.40 17.58 -7.99
N GLY A 328 5.91 16.39 -8.35
CA GLY A 328 4.66 16.17 -9.11
C GLY A 328 3.43 16.98 -8.67
N SER A 329 2.90 17.80 -9.60
CA SER A 329 1.72 18.66 -9.39
C SER A 329 0.63 18.51 -10.47
N VAL A 330 0.63 17.41 -11.24
CA VAL A 330 -0.39 17.11 -12.25
C VAL A 330 -0.87 15.67 -12.02
N MET A 331 -2.16 15.40 -12.27
CA MET A 331 -2.86 14.10 -12.09
C MET A 331 -1.88 12.90 -12.06
N PRO A 332 -1.74 12.18 -10.93
CA PRO A 332 -0.57 11.34 -10.70
C PRO A 332 -0.59 9.99 -11.45
N PHE A 333 -1.70 9.65 -12.11
CA PHE A 333 -1.88 8.38 -12.82
C PHE A 333 -1.55 8.47 -14.31
N ASP A 334 -1.01 7.40 -14.87
CA ASP A 334 -0.75 7.33 -16.30
C ASP A 334 -2.07 7.13 -17.06
N THR A 335 -2.48 8.14 -17.85
CA THR A 335 -3.53 7.93 -18.85
C THR A 335 -2.92 7.24 -20.06
N VAL A 336 -3.52 6.13 -20.52
CA VAL A 336 -3.19 5.54 -21.83
C VAL A 336 -3.64 6.53 -22.92
N ALA A 337 -2.83 7.53 -23.20
CA ALA A 337 -3.02 8.40 -24.34
C ALA A 337 -2.52 7.64 -25.58
N GLY A 338 -3.45 7.05 -26.32
CA GLY A 338 -3.19 6.69 -27.70
C GLY A 338 -2.87 7.96 -28.49
N THR A 339 -1.58 8.21 -28.73
CA THR A 339 -1.11 9.17 -29.73
C THR A 339 -0.21 8.45 -30.70
N THR A 340 -0.80 8.01 -31.82
CA THR A 340 -0.10 7.97 -33.09
C THR A 340 0.38 9.38 -33.40
N GLU A 341 1.62 9.71 -33.04
CA GLU A 341 2.29 10.86 -33.63
C GLU A 341 2.57 10.53 -35.11
N ALA A 342 1.69 11.01 -35.97
CA ALA A 342 2.00 11.17 -37.38
C ALA A 342 3.10 12.24 -37.47
N ILE A 343 4.32 11.79 -37.76
CA ILE A 343 5.44 12.65 -38.13
C ILE A 343 5.02 13.44 -39.39
N PRO A 344 4.99 14.77 -39.38
CA PRO A 344 4.87 15.53 -40.61
C PRO A 344 6.21 15.44 -41.34
N CYS A 345 6.24 14.84 -42.52
CA CYS A 345 7.35 15.01 -43.45
C CYS A 345 7.55 16.50 -43.75
N CYS A 346 8.76 17.00 -43.55
CA CYS A 346 9.32 18.18 -44.21
C CYS A 346 10.75 17.84 -44.63
#